data_AF-A0A533VYC2-F1
#
_entry.id   AF-A0A533VYC2-F1
#
_cell.length_a   1.000
_cell.length_b   1.000
_cell.length_c   1.000
_cell.angle_alpha   90.00
_cell.angle_beta   90.00
_cell.angle_gamma   90.00
#
_symmetry.space_group_name_H-M   'P 1'
#
loop_
_entity.id
_entity.type
_entity.pdbx_description
1 polymer ?
#
loop_
_entity_poly.entity_id
_entity_poly.type
_entity_poly.pdbx_seq_one_letter_code
_entity_poly.pdbx_strand_id
1 'polypeptide(L)'
;MRPRAVVAIASTIPVVLGGYMLFDGMHALLLGSYFGPGIGPWAFLVSLVGVDPASMAAPFVVEGSLWLFFLVSGSYRWWWAWYGRVVTAIATLWYLPFGTVLSLVQVAVLVRYRNLFRS
;
A
#
# COMPACT_ATOMS: atom_id res chain seq x y z
N MET A 1 -16.80 -10.33 13.06
CA MET A 1 -16.12 -9.20 13.72
C MET A 1 -17.10 -8.06 13.95
N ARG A 2 -16.97 -7.32 15.06
CA ARG A 2 -17.75 -6.09 15.27
C ARG A 2 -17.38 -5.06 14.19
N PRO A 3 -18.32 -4.26 13.65
CA PRO A 3 -18.04 -3.30 12.57
C PRO A 3 -16.87 -2.36 12.86
N ARG A 4 -16.71 -1.93 14.12
CA ARG A 4 -15.59 -1.07 14.55
C ARG A 4 -14.22 -1.71 14.35
N ALA A 5 -14.08 -3.01 14.62
CA ALA A 5 -12.82 -3.72 14.43
C ALA A 5 -12.45 -3.84 12.95
N VAL A 6 -13.45 -4.05 12.08
CA VAL A 6 -13.25 -4.12 10.63
C VAL A 6 -12.76 -2.78 10.09
N VAL A 7 -13.40 -1.68 10.51
CA VAL A 7 -12.98 -0.32 10.12
C VAL A 7 -11.58 -0.01 10.63
N ALA A 8 -11.25 -0.39 11.87
CA ALA A 8 -9.92 -0.21 12.43
C ALA A 8 -8.87 -0.94 11.58
N ILE A 9 -9.06 -2.23 11.30
CA ILE A 9 -8.13 -3.02 10.45
C ILE A 9 -7.96 -2.37 9.07
N ALA A 10 -9.06 -2.06 8.40
CA ALA A 10 -9.05 -1.50 7.05
C ALA A 10 -8.41 -0.09 6.97
N SER A 11 -8.31 0.61 8.10
CA SER A 11 -7.70 1.93 8.20
C SER A 11 -6.23 1.86 8.63
N THR A 12 -5.88 0.92 9.53
CA THR A 12 -4.51 0.74 10.01
C THR A 12 -3.59 0.26 8.90
N ILE A 13 -4.04 -0.65 8.02
CA ILE A 13 -3.20 -1.19 6.94
C ILE A 13 -2.69 -0.07 6.01
N PRO A 14 -3.54 0.82 5.46
CA PRO A 14 -3.08 1.97 4.68
C PRO A 14 -2.10 2.89 5.42
N VAL A 15 -2.29 3.10 6.72
CA VAL A 15 -1.39 3.96 7.52
C VAL A 15 -0.02 3.32 7.64
N VAL A 16 0.03 2.03 7.97
CA VAL A 16 1.29 1.30 8.17
C VAL A 16 2.02 1.11 6.84
N LEU A 17 1.35 0.57 5.82
CA LEU A 17 1.98 0.33 4.52
C LEU A 17 2.26 1.64 3.79
N GLY A 18 1.25 2.49 3.67
CA GLY A 18 1.36 3.73 2.92
C GLY A 18 2.37 4.68 3.55
N GLY A 19 2.32 4.82 4.88
CA GLY A 19 3.27 5.63 5.63
C GLY A 19 4.69 5.11 5.52
N TYR A 20 4.90 3.79 5.64
CA TYR A 20 6.24 3.21 5.54
C TYR A 20 6.82 3.31 4.13
N MET A 21 6.06 2.98 3.09
CA MET A 21 6.49 3.13 1.69
C MET A 21 6.82 4.58 1.34
N LEU A 22 5.96 5.52 1.76
CA LEU A 22 6.17 6.93 1.51
C LEU A 22 7.45 7.41 2.20
N PHE A 23 7.63 7.06 3.47
CA PHE A 23 8.84 7.40 4.22
C PHE A 23 10.10 6.81 3.57
N ASP A 24 10.11 5.52 3.30
CA ASP A 24 11.28 4.80 2.78
C ASP A 24 11.64 5.25 1.36
N GLY A 25 10.63 5.45 0.50
CA GLY A 25 10.82 6.00 -0.84
C GLY A 25 11.32 7.45 -0.82
N MET A 26 10.77 8.31 0.05
CA MET A 26 11.26 9.68 0.21
C MET A 26 12.69 9.72 0.74
N HIS A 27 13.02 8.84 1.70
CA HIS A 27 14.37 8.70 2.22
C HIS A 27 15.34 8.31 1.10
N ALA A 28 14.98 7.34 0.25
CA ALA A 28 15.79 6.95 -0.90
C ALA A 28 15.95 8.05 -1.95
N LEU A 29 14.89 8.82 -2.25
CA LEU A 29 14.97 9.94 -3.20
C LEU A 29 15.82 11.11 -2.68
N LEU A 30 15.74 11.41 -1.38
CA LEU A 30 16.40 12.57 -0.79
C LEU A 30 17.84 12.27 -0.35
N LEU A 31 18.11 11.06 0.12
CA LEU A 31 19.38 10.68 0.75
C LEU A 31 20.15 9.62 -0.06
N GLY A 32 19.59 9.13 -1.15
CA GLY A 32 20.25 8.19 -2.07
C GLY A 32 20.25 6.73 -1.62
N SER A 33 19.64 6.41 -0.46
CA SER A 33 19.53 5.05 0.05
C SER A 33 18.21 4.82 0.79
N TYR A 34 17.65 3.62 0.70
CA TYR A 34 16.50 3.23 1.52
C TYR A 34 16.90 3.16 3.00
N PHE A 35 15.94 3.43 3.90
CA PHE A 35 16.09 3.18 5.33
C PHE A 35 15.89 1.69 5.63
N GLY A 36 14.90 1.08 4.97
CA GLY A 36 14.62 -0.35 5.03
C GLY A 36 15.42 -1.17 4.02
N PRO A 37 15.10 -2.46 3.85
CA PRO A 37 15.70 -3.31 2.82
C PRO A 37 15.30 -2.92 1.38
N GLY A 38 14.62 -1.78 1.17
CA GLY A 38 14.10 -1.34 -0.11
C GLY A 38 13.12 -2.36 -0.70
N ILE A 39 13.34 -2.73 -1.97
CA ILE A 39 12.53 -3.74 -2.67
C ILE A 39 12.60 -5.13 -1.97
N GLY A 40 13.63 -5.38 -1.16
CA GLY A 40 13.80 -6.63 -0.44
C GLY A 40 13.91 -7.85 -1.38
N PRO A 41 13.22 -8.98 -1.10
CA PRO A 41 13.36 -10.21 -1.88
C PRO A 41 13.02 -10.06 -3.37
N TRP A 42 12.23 -9.06 -3.72
CA TRP A 42 11.79 -8.80 -5.09
C TRP A 42 12.86 -8.08 -5.93
N ALA A 43 13.97 -7.63 -5.34
CA ALA A 43 15.04 -6.93 -6.05
C ALA A 43 15.59 -7.77 -7.21
N PHE A 44 15.68 -9.09 -7.01
CA PHE A 44 16.05 -10.04 -8.06
C PHE A 44 15.05 -10.10 -9.22
N LEU A 45 13.75 -10.05 -8.93
CA LEU A 45 12.70 -10.10 -9.95
C LEU A 45 12.61 -8.79 -10.73
N VAL A 46 12.81 -7.66 -10.06
CA VAL A 46 12.89 -6.33 -10.67
C VAL A 46 14.12 -6.23 -11.58
N SER A 47 15.28 -6.73 -11.13
CA SER A 47 16.48 -6.74 -11.96
C SER A 47 16.37 -7.69 -13.15
N LEU A 48 15.64 -8.81 -13.03
CA LEU A 48 15.39 -9.74 -14.15
C LEU A 48 14.62 -9.10 -15.31
N VAL A 49 13.74 -8.14 -15.04
CA VAL A 49 13.01 -7.40 -16.09
C VAL A 49 13.77 -6.15 -16.56
N GLY A 50 15.04 -6.00 -16.16
CA GLY A 50 15.92 -4.91 -16.59
C GLY A 50 15.71 -3.58 -15.86
N VAL A 51 14.95 -3.58 -14.76
CA VAL A 51 14.74 -2.38 -13.94
C VAL A 51 15.77 -2.36 -12.82
N ASP A 52 16.44 -1.24 -12.63
CA ASP A 52 17.36 -1.06 -11.50
C ASP A 52 16.56 -0.99 -10.19
N PRO A 53 16.79 -1.90 -9.22
CA PRO A 53 16.15 -1.84 -7.91
C PRO A 53 16.33 -0.49 -7.17
N ALA A 54 17.44 0.21 -7.39
CA ALA A 54 17.68 1.52 -6.79
C ALA A 54 16.72 2.60 -7.33
N SER A 55 16.24 2.45 -8.57
CA SER A 55 15.33 3.40 -9.24
C SER A 55 13.88 3.35 -8.74
N MET A 56 13.54 2.38 -7.89
CA MET A 56 12.15 2.11 -7.47
C MET A 56 11.65 3.01 -6.33
N ALA A 57 12.43 4.02 -5.94
CA ALA A 57 12.10 4.94 -4.86
C ALA A 57 10.87 5.80 -5.20
N ALA A 58 10.75 6.24 -6.46
CA ALA A 58 9.58 6.99 -6.93
C ALA A 58 8.29 6.15 -6.89
N PRO A 59 8.26 4.90 -7.41
CA PRO A 59 7.15 3.98 -7.21
C PRO A 59 6.71 3.82 -5.75
N PHE A 60 7.65 3.73 -4.80
CA PHE A 60 7.33 3.65 -3.36
C PHE A 60 6.58 4.90 -2.87
N VAL A 61 7.05 6.08 -3.25
CA VAL A 61 6.41 7.35 -2.89
C VAL A 61 5.01 7.45 -3.49
N VAL A 62 4.84 7.06 -4.76
CA VAL A 62 3.54 7.06 -5.42
C VAL A 62 2.58 6.10 -4.73
N GLU A 63 2.99 4.85 -4.53
CA GLU A 63 2.15 3.82 -3.91
C GLU A 63 1.79 4.19 -2.47
N GLY A 64 2.77 4.68 -1.70
CA GLY A 64 2.57 5.16 -0.34
C GLY A 64 1.57 6.32 -0.27
N SER A 65 1.67 7.26 -1.21
CA SER A 65 0.72 8.37 -1.34
C SER A 65 -0.68 7.89 -1.71
N LEU A 66 -0.82 6.92 -2.61
CA LEU A 66 -2.11 6.35 -3.00
C LEU A 66 -2.81 5.67 -1.82
N TRP A 67 -2.09 4.90 -1.00
CA TRP A 67 -2.64 4.30 0.22
C TRP A 67 -3.26 5.33 1.15
N LEU A 68 -2.53 6.41 1.43
CA LEU A 68 -3.00 7.49 2.31
C LEU A 68 -4.13 8.31 1.66
N PHE A 69 -4.03 8.59 0.37
CA PHE A 69 -5.04 9.33 -0.38
C PHE A 69 -6.38 8.58 -0.41
N PHE A 70 -6.37 7.27 -0.71
CA PHE A 70 -7.60 6.48 -0.73
C PHE A 70 -8.10 6.13 0.67
N LEU A 71 -7.23 6.12 1.69
CA LEU A 71 -7.66 6.12 3.09
C LEU A 71 -8.53 7.36 3.37
N VAL A 72 -8.00 8.56 3.12
CA VAL A 72 -8.71 9.83 3.34
C VAL A 72 -9.98 9.93 2.50
N SER A 73 -9.92 9.56 1.22
CA SER A 73 -11.07 9.57 0.30
C SER A 73 -12.23 8.70 0.80
N GLY A 74 -11.92 7.57 1.44
CA GLY A 74 -12.95 6.71 2.04
C GLY A 74 -13.62 7.32 3.27
N SER A 75 -12.93 8.19 4.02
CA SER A 75 -13.53 8.94 5.13
C SER A 75 -14.56 9.96 4.66
N TYR A 76 -14.39 10.50 3.44
CA TYR A 76 -15.37 11.37 2.78
C TYR A 76 -16.48 10.62 2.04
N ARG A 77 -16.53 9.28 2.14
CA ARG A 77 -17.53 8.41 1.50
C ARG A 77 -17.65 8.60 -0.02
N TRP A 78 -16.55 8.91 -0.68
CA TRP A 78 -16.54 9.02 -2.13
C TRP A 78 -16.72 7.64 -2.77
N TRP A 79 -17.63 7.55 -3.75
CA TRP A 79 -18.05 6.27 -4.35
C TRP A 79 -16.90 5.49 -5.01
N TRP A 80 -15.86 6.19 -5.48
CA TRP A 80 -14.67 5.60 -6.09
C TRP A 80 -13.58 5.19 -5.09
N ALA A 81 -13.67 5.60 -3.82
CA ALA A 81 -12.63 5.33 -2.82
C ALA A 81 -12.45 3.84 -2.57
N TRP A 82 -13.53 3.05 -2.59
CA TRP A 82 -13.45 1.59 -2.46
C TRP A 82 -12.61 0.98 -3.59
N TYR A 83 -12.85 1.40 -4.84
CA TYR A 83 -12.11 0.90 -5.99
C TYR A 83 -10.63 1.26 -5.91
N GLY A 84 -10.33 2.51 -5.56
CA GLY A 84 -8.95 2.96 -5.38
C GLY A 84 -8.19 2.18 -4.32
N ARG A 85 -8.81 1.90 -3.16
CA ARG A 85 -8.21 1.08 -2.11
C ARG A 85 -7.93 -0.36 -2.57
N VAL A 86 -8.83 -0.96 -3.35
CA VAL A 86 -8.62 -2.32 -3.89
C VAL A 86 -7.50 -2.33 -4.92
N VAL A 87 -7.49 -1.37 -5.85
CA VAL A 87 -6.45 -1.27 -6.88
C VAL A 87 -5.09 -1.04 -6.24
N THR A 88 -4.98 -0.15 -5.26
CA THR A 88 -3.73 0.12 -4.53
C THR A 88 -3.27 -1.14 -3.78
N ALA A 89 -4.17 -1.86 -3.11
CA ALA A 89 -3.79 -3.10 -2.44
C ALA A 89 -3.25 -4.16 -3.41
N ILE A 90 -3.86 -4.31 -4.60
CA ILE A 90 -3.36 -5.23 -5.63
C ILE A 90 -2.01 -4.74 -6.16
N ALA A 91 -1.89 -3.44 -6.45
CA ALA A 91 -0.68 -2.81 -6.91
C ALA A 91 0.45 -2.87 -5.87
N THR A 92 0.16 -3.10 -4.58
CA THR A 92 1.18 -3.26 -3.53
C THR A 92 1.65 -4.71 -3.33
N LEU A 93 1.10 -5.70 -4.04
CA LEU A 93 1.46 -7.11 -3.85
C LEU A 93 2.95 -7.41 -4.11
N TRP A 94 3.64 -6.57 -4.88
CA TRP A 94 5.08 -6.69 -5.16
C TRP A 94 5.98 -6.11 -4.05
N TYR A 95 5.41 -5.47 -3.03
CA TYR A 95 6.18 -4.89 -1.94
C TYR A 95 6.32 -5.86 -0.78
N LEU A 96 7.56 -6.29 -0.45
CA LEU A 96 7.99 -7.09 0.71
C LEU A 96 7.05 -8.25 1.15
N PRO A 97 7.55 -9.40 1.66
CA PRO A 97 6.65 -10.46 2.15
C PRO A 97 5.56 -9.97 3.12
N PHE A 98 5.90 -8.99 3.96
CA PHE A 98 4.95 -8.32 4.86
C PHE A 98 3.92 -7.44 4.13
N GLY A 99 4.34 -6.69 3.11
CA GLY A 99 3.45 -5.84 2.31
C GLY A 99 2.45 -6.65 1.48
N THR A 100 2.89 -7.78 0.92
CA THR A 100 2.03 -8.74 0.24
C THR A 100 0.93 -9.27 1.17
N VAL A 101 1.29 -9.74 2.37
CA VAL A 101 0.31 -10.30 3.33
C VAL A 101 -0.71 -9.25 3.76
N LEU A 102 -0.27 -8.06 4.13
CA LEU A 102 -1.18 -6.98 4.55
C LEU A 102 -2.08 -6.52 3.41
N SER A 103 -1.58 -6.49 2.18
CA SER A 103 -2.39 -6.17 1.00
C SER A 103 -3.45 -7.22 0.71
N LEU A 104 -3.12 -8.50 0.83
CA LEU A 104 -4.10 -9.59 0.72
C LEU A 104 -5.18 -9.49 1.80
N VAL A 105 -4.79 -9.19 3.04
CA VAL A 105 -5.74 -8.95 4.14
C VAL A 105 -6.64 -7.75 3.82
N GLN A 106 -6.08 -6.66 3.30
CA GLN A 106 -6.86 -5.48 2.91
C GLN A 106 -7.90 -5.83 1.84
N VAL A 107 -7.49 -6.53 0.77
CA VAL A 107 -8.41 -6.98 -0.28
C VAL A 107 -9.50 -7.87 0.31
N ALA A 108 -9.14 -8.86 1.13
CA ALA A 108 -10.09 -9.76 1.75
C ALA A 108 -11.12 -9.01 2.62
N VAL A 109 -10.67 -8.04 3.43
CA VAL A 109 -11.55 -7.20 4.25
C VAL A 109 -12.46 -6.33 3.40
N LEU A 110 -11.94 -5.64 2.38
CA LEU A 110 -12.73 -4.76 1.51
C LEU A 110 -13.76 -5.51 0.67
N VAL A 111 -13.43 -6.72 0.21
CA VAL A 111 -14.35 -7.59 -0.53
C VAL A 111 -15.41 -8.18 0.39
N ARG A 112 -15.01 -8.74 1.54
CA ARG A 112 -15.93 -9.36 2.51
C ARG A 112 -16.92 -8.37 3.10
N TYR A 113 -16.47 -7.13 3.35
CA TYR A 113 -17.27 -6.06 3.94
C TYR A 113 -17.60 -4.95 2.94
N ARG A 114 -17.75 -5.29 1.65
CA ARG A 114 -18.03 -4.35 0.56
C ARG A 114 -19.13 -3.34 0.90
N ASN A 115 -20.25 -3.80 1.47
CA ASN A 115 -21.38 -2.91 1.78
C ASN A 115 -21.03 -1.87 2.85
N LEU A 116 -20.13 -2.18 3.78
CA LEU A 116 -19.69 -1.24 4.81
C LEU A 116 -18.84 -0.09 4.24
N PHE A 117 -18.08 -0.37 3.17
CA PHE A 117 -17.09 0.57 2.61
C PHE A 117 -17.51 1.21 1.28
N ARG A 118 -18.56 0.72 0.60
CA ARG A 118 -19.15 1.35 -0.60
C ARG A 118 -20.33 2.28 -0.30
N SER A 119 -20.85 2.26 0.93
CA SER A 119 -21.94 3.13 1.38
C SER A 119 -21.44 4.56 1.58
#